data_AF-F9PP22-F1
#
_entry.id   AF-F9PP22-F1
#
_cell.length_a   1.000
_cell.length_b   1.000
_cell.length_c   1.000
_cell.angle_alpha   90.00
_cell.angle_beta   90.00
_cell.angle_gamma   90.00
#
_symmetry.space_group_name_H-M   'P 1'
#
loop_
_entity.id
_entity.type
_entity.pdbx_description
1 polymer ?
#
loop_
_entity_poly.entity_id
_entity_poly.type
_entity_poly.pdbx_seq_one_letter_code
_entity_poly.pdbx_strand_id
1 'polypeptide(L)'
;MKSFFPKGELVFDATNTKGLKIANKYVKKTGNANAQMYFSIDNVKEFADITGTKLIEVQGFYEKALKICSNAKLITKLFMYFSDKWNRTKVIHLKLN
;
A
#
# COMPACT_ATOMS: atom_id res chain seq x y z
N MET A 1 -16.34 9.15 -10.86
CA MET A 1 -14.97 9.70 -10.66
C MET A 1 -14.27 9.94 -11.99
N LYS A 2 -14.09 8.92 -12.84
CA LYS A 2 -13.45 9.05 -14.16
C LYS A 2 -14.05 10.10 -15.10
N SER A 3 -15.37 10.25 -15.07
CA SER A 3 -16.11 11.28 -15.82
C SER A 3 -15.85 12.70 -15.32
N PHE A 4 -15.58 12.87 -14.02
CA PHE A 4 -15.27 14.17 -13.41
C PHE A 4 -13.79 14.52 -13.54
N PHE A 5 -12.92 13.52 -13.68
CA PHE A 5 -11.47 13.68 -13.83
C PHE A 5 -10.97 12.98 -15.09
N PRO A 6 -11.19 13.56 -16.29
CA PRO A 6 -10.89 12.91 -17.56
C PRO A 6 -9.39 12.58 -17.74
N LYS A 7 -8.50 13.32 -17.07
CA LYS A 7 -7.05 13.07 -17.00
C LYS A 7 -6.58 12.73 -15.59
N GLY A 8 -7.49 12.24 -14.75
CA GLY A 8 -7.22 12.00 -13.33
C GLY A 8 -6.25 10.84 -13.12
N GLU A 9 -5.43 10.98 -12.10
CA GLU A 9 -4.55 9.95 -11.58
C GLU A 9 -4.85 9.72 -10.10
N LEU A 10 -4.67 8.50 -9.64
CA LEU A 10 -4.89 8.08 -8.27
C LEU A 10 -3.62 7.44 -7.74
N VAL A 11 -3.05 8.04 -6.70
CA VAL A 11 -1.88 7.51 -5.99
C VAL A 11 -2.28 7.27 -4.55
N PHE A 12 -2.15 6.05 -4.08
CA PHE A 12 -2.60 5.64 -2.75
C PHE A 12 -1.77 4.48 -2.22
N ASP A 13 -1.66 4.39 -0.90
CA ASP A 13 -1.09 3.21 -0.26
C ASP A 13 -2.13 2.10 -0.13
N ALA A 14 -1.65 0.86 -0.21
CA ALA A 14 -2.48 -0.32 -0.04
C ALA A 14 -1.69 -1.44 0.63
N THR A 15 -2.41 -2.32 1.29
CA THR A 15 -1.83 -3.55 1.86
C THR A 15 -2.31 -4.79 1.10
N ASN A 16 -1.56 -5.88 1.21
CA ASN A 16 -2.06 -7.20 0.83
C ASN A 16 -2.78 -7.87 2.01
N THR A 17 -3.50 -8.97 1.76
CA THR A 17 -4.36 -9.61 2.78
C THR A 17 -3.60 -9.94 4.06
N LYS A 18 -2.35 -10.42 3.98
CA LYS A 18 -1.59 -10.73 5.21
C LYS A 18 -1.03 -9.46 5.88
N GLY A 19 -0.69 -8.43 5.11
CA GLY A 19 -0.31 -7.11 5.63
C GLY A 19 -1.45 -6.46 6.41
N LEU A 20 -2.66 -6.49 5.85
CA LEU A 20 -3.89 -5.99 6.47
C LEU A 20 -4.17 -6.66 7.83
N LYS A 21 -4.02 -7.99 7.91
CA LYS A 21 -4.19 -8.74 9.17
C LYS A 21 -3.24 -8.26 10.26
N ILE A 22 -1.97 -8.02 9.91
CA ILE A 22 -0.96 -7.52 10.85
C ILE A 22 -1.32 -6.09 11.28
N ALA A 23 -1.60 -5.21 10.32
CA ALA A 23 -1.93 -3.81 10.62
C ALA A 23 -3.17 -3.70 11.53
N ASN A 24 -4.24 -4.45 11.24
CA ASN A 24 -5.42 -4.50 12.10
C ASN A 24 -5.14 -5.09 13.48
N LYS A 25 -4.20 -6.02 13.63
CA LYS A 25 -3.76 -6.49 14.95
C LYS A 25 -3.17 -5.35 15.77
N TYR A 26 -2.40 -4.46 15.15
CA TYR A 26 -1.86 -3.27 15.83
C TYR A 26 -2.95 -2.24 16.12
N VAL A 27 -3.85 -1.95 15.18
CA VAL A 27 -5.00 -1.06 15.40
C VAL A 27 -5.85 -1.52 16.60
N LYS A 28 -6.15 -2.81 16.70
CA LYS A 28 -6.89 -3.34 17.87
C LYS A 28 -6.14 -3.15 19.18
N LYS A 29 -4.80 -3.28 19.17
CA LYS A 29 -3.96 -3.08 20.34
C LYS A 29 -3.96 -1.63 20.84
N THR A 30 -4.25 -0.64 20.00
CA THR A 30 -4.37 0.75 20.44
C THR A 30 -5.73 1.08 21.08
N GLY A 31 -6.68 0.13 21.08
CA GLY A 31 -8.05 0.35 21.54
C GLY A 31 -8.95 1.04 20.51
N ASN A 32 -8.41 1.43 19.35
CA ASN A 32 -9.18 2.12 18.30
C ASN A 32 -9.83 1.12 17.34
N ALA A 33 -10.86 0.41 17.81
CA ALA A 33 -11.58 -0.58 17.00
C ALA A 33 -12.25 0.02 15.74
N ASN A 34 -12.56 1.31 15.74
CA ASN A 34 -13.19 2.00 14.61
C ASN A 34 -12.21 2.31 13.47
N ALA A 35 -10.90 2.23 13.72
CA ALA A 35 -9.86 2.45 12.70
C ALA A 35 -9.44 1.17 11.96
N GLN A 36 -10.17 0.06 12.13
CA GLN A 36 -9.89 -1.17 11.41
C GLN A 36 -10.06 -0.95 9.89
N MET A 37 -9.11 -1.48 9.13
CA MET A 37 -9.12 -1.45 7.68
C MET A 37 -9.75 -2.74 7.14
N TYR A 38 -10.54 -2.63 6.06
CA TYR A 38 -11.31 -3.77 5.52
C TYR A 38 -10.94 -4.14 4.09
N PHE A 39 -10.02 -3.39 3.49
CA PHE A 39 -9.65 -3.54 2.09
C PHE A 39 -8.17 -3.88 1.93
N SER A 40 -7.88 -4.78 1.00
CA SER A 40 -6.53 -5.15 0.60
C SER A 40 -6.48 -5.47 -0.89
N ILE A 41 -5.33 -5.22 -1.51
CA ILE A 41 -5.04 -5.53 -2.91
C ILE A 41 -3.92 -6.57 -2.92
N ASP A 42 -4.26 -7.82 -3.21
CA ASP A 42 -3.24 -8.87 -3.38
C ASP A 42 -2.61 -8.78 -4.78
N ASN A 43 -3.42 -8.62 -5.83
CA ASN A 43 -2.99 -8.47 -7.21
C ASN A 43 -3.36 -7.10 -7.78
N VAL A 44 -2.35 -6.26 -8.05
CA VAL A 44 -2.56 -4.89 -8.52
C VAL A 44 -3.02 -4.84 -9.97
N LYS A 45 -2.59 -5.80 -10.81
CA LYS A 45 -3.01 -5.84 -12.22
C LYS A 45 -4.49 -6.17 -12.32
N GLU A 46 -4.92 -7.22 -11.62
CA GLU A 46 -6.34 -7.60 -11.53
C GLU A 46 -7.20 -6.46 -10.98
N PHE A 47 -6.72 -5.74 -9.96
CA PHE A 47 -7.42 -4.56 -9.45
C PHE A 47 -7.55 -3.44 -10.50
N ALA A 48 -6.49 -3.17 -11.27
CA ALA A 48 -6.54 -2.19 -12.36
C ALA A 48 -7.54 -2.63 -13.44
N ASP A 49 -7.55 -3.91 -13.80
CA ASP A 49 -8.45 -4.49 -14.81
C ASP A 49 -9.91 -4.38 -14.38
N ILE A 50 -10.27 -4.80 -13.15
CA ILE A 50 -11.64 -4.72 -12.61
C ILE A 50 -12.13 -3.28 -12.53
N THR A 51 -11.24 -2.34 -12.23
CA THR A 51 -11.58 -0.91 -12.16
C THR A 51 -11.52 -0.22 -13.51
N GLY A 52 -11.09 -0.90 -14.58
CA GLY A 52 -10.85 -0.35 -15.92
C GLY A 52 -9.85 0.81 -15.93
N THR A 53 -8.88 0.80 -15.02
CA THR A 53 -7.85 1.84 -14.90
C THR A 53 -6.54 1.36 -15.52
N LYS A 54 -5.66 2.29 -15.89
CA LYS A 54 -4.32 1.95 -16.36
C LYS A 54 -3.36 1.95 -15.18
N LEU A 55 -2.72 0.81 -14.92
CA LEU A 55 -1.63 0.73 -13.95
C LEU A 55 -0.41 1.49 -14.49
N ILE A 56 0.04 2.51 -13.76
CA ILE A 56 1.23 3.30 -14.10
C ILE A 56 2.44 2.74 -13.37
N GLU A 57 2.32 2.55 -12.05
CA GLU A 57 3.43 2.11 -11.21
C GLU A 57 2.96 1.41 -9.94
N VAL A 58 3.82 0.55 -9.40
CA VAL A 58 3.74 0.04 -8.03
C VAL A 58 5.09 0.23 -7.37
N GLN A 59 5.14 1.00 -6.28
CA GLN A 59 6.35 1.24 -5.49
C GLN A 59 6.26 0.51 -4.15
N GLY A 60 7.42 0.07 -3.63
CA GLY A 60 7.54 -0.34 -2.24
C GLY A 60 7.24 0.84 -1.32
N PHE A 61 6.52 0.61 -0.23
CA PHE A 61 6.14 1.69 0.68
C PHE A 61 7.35 2.29 1.40
N TYR A 62 8.34 1.45 1.73
CA TYR A 62 9.51 1.85 2.48
C TYR A 62 10.75 2.08 1.61
N GLU A 63 10.66 1.94 0.29
CA GLU A 63 11.84 1.96 -0.58
C GLU A 63 12.65 3.27 -0.43
N LYS A 64 11.94 4.41 -0.41
CA LYS A 64 12.55 5.73 -0.16
C LYS A 64 12.95 5.89 1.31
N ALA A 65 12.12 5.40 2.24
CA ALA A 65 12.40 5.50 3.67
C ALA A 65 13.67 4.73 4.08
N LEU A 66 13.95 3.58 3.46
CA LEU A 66 15.19 2.82 3.68
C LEU A 66 16.44 3.59 3.27
N LYS A 67 16.35 4.46 2.27
CA LYS A 67 17.45 5.31 1.78
C LYS A 67 17.67 6.53 2.68
N ILE A 68 16.60 7.10 3.22
CA ILE A 68 16.64 8.36 3.98
C ILE A 68 16.84 8.12 5.49
N CYS A 69 16.22 7.08 6.05
CA CYS A 69 16.26 6.78 7.48
C CYS A 69 17.49 5.93 7.86
N SER A 70 18.69 6.48 7.61
CA SER A 70 19.97 5.82 7.91
C SER A 70 20.14 5.48 9.39
N ASN A 71 19.55 6.26 10.29
CA ASN A 71 19.64 6.08 11.74
C ASN A 71 18.59 5.10 12.32
N ALA A 72 17.71 4.53 11.51
CA ALA A 72 16.75 3.54 11.98
C ALA A 72 17.47 2.28 12.49
N LYS A 73 16.93 1.65 13.55
CA LYS A 73 17.46 0.39 14.07
C LYS A 73 17.52 -0.66 12.96
N LEU A 74 18.56 -1.49 12.96
CA LEU A 74 18.75 -2.54 11.95
C LEU A 74 17.53 -3.46 11.82
N ILE A 75 16.91 -3.81 12.96
CA ILE A 75 15.69 -4.61 13.01
C ILE A 75 14.53 -3.92 12.27
N THR A 76 14.37 -2.61 12.42
CA THR A 76 13.34 -1.83 11.73
C THR A 76 13.56 -1.84 10.23
N LYS A 77 14.80 -1.64 9.77
CA LYS A 77 15.16 -1.70 8.35
C LYS A 77 14.88 -3.08 7.75
N LEU A 78 15.15 -4.15 8.51
CA LEU A 78 14.86 -5.51 8.08
C LEU A 78 13.35 -5.72 7.87
N PHE A 79 12.51 -5.28 8.82
CA PHE A 79 11.05 -5.35 8.69
C PHE A 79 10.53 -4.52 7.51
N MET A 80 11.07 -3.32 7.30
CA MET A 80 10.74 -2.46 6.15
C MET A 80 11.08 -3.15 4.83
N TYR A 81 12.30 -3.68 4.70
CA TYR A 81 12.75 -4.41 3.52
C TYR A 81 11.84 -5.60 3.17
N PHE A 82 11.53 -6.46 4.15
CA PHE A 82 10.67 -7.62 3.91
C PHE A 82 9.21 -7.22 3.64
N SER A 83 8.75 -6.10 4.20
CA SER A 83 7.41 -5.57 3.90
C SER A 83 7.29 -5.20 2.44
N ASP A 84 8.28 -4.51 1.88
CA ASP A 84 8.32 -4.17 0.46
C ASP A 84 8.55 -5.41 -0.43
N LYS A 85 9.52 -6.27 -0.06
CA LYS A 85 9.85 -7.49 -0.83
C LYS A 85 8.65 -8.42 -1.02
N TRP A 86 7.74 -8.47 -0.05
CA TRP A 86 6.52 -9.27 -0.10
C TRP A 86 5.26 -8.47 -0.47
N ASN A 87 5.39 -7.21 -0.89
CA ASN A 87 4.28 -6.32 -1.23
C ASN A 87 3.21 -6.26 -0.11
N ARG A 88 3.63 -6.32 1.16
CA ARG A 88 2.75 -6.28 2.34
C ARG A 88 2.09 -4.92 2.49
N THR A 89 2.86 -3.89 2.21
CA THR A 89 2.41 -2.51 1.99
C THR A 89 3.10 -2.01 0.72
N LYS A 90 2.41 -1.18 -0.04
CA LYS A 90 2.87 -0.66 -1.34
C LYS A 90 2.12 0.62 -1.66
N VAL A 91 2.70 1.43 -2.55
CA VAL A 91 2.03 2.59 -3.15
C VAL A 91 1.65 2.22 -4.58
N ILE A 92 0.39 2.41 -4.93
CA ILE A 92 -0.15 2.10 -6.26
C ILE A 92 -0.48 3.42 -6.96
N HIS A 93 -0.05 3.52 -8.22
CA HIS A 93 -0.34 4.64 -9.10
C HIS A 93 -1.17 4.17 -10.29
N LEU A 94 -2.40 4.66 -10.38
CA LEU A 94 -3.34 4.37 -11.46
C LEU A 94 -3.68 5.65 -12.21
N LYS A 95 -3.92 5.51 -13.52
CA LYS A 95 -4.57 6.52 -14.34
C LYS A 95 -6.02 6.13 -14.60
N LEU A 96 -6.93 7.08 -14.43
CA LEU A 96 -8.37 6.82 -14.46
C LEU A 96 -8.91 6.57 -15.87
N ASN A 97 -8.33 7.22 -16.89
CA ASN A 97 -8.65 7.05 -18.32
C ASN A 97 -7.37 7.02 -19.18
#